data_AF-A0A918S1M0-F1
#
_entry.id   AF-A0A918S1M0-F1
#
_cell.length_a   1.000
_cell.length_b   1.000
_cell.length_c   1.000
_cell.angle_alpha   90.00
_cell.angle_beta   90.00
_cell.angle_gamma   90.00
#
_symmetry.space_group_name_H-M   'P 1'
#
loop_
_entity.id
_entity.type
_entity.pdbx_description
1 polymer ?
#
loop_
_entity_poly.entity_id
_entity_poly.type
_entity_poly.pdbx_seq_one_letter_code
_entity_poly.pdbx_strand_id
1 'polypeptide(L)'
;MQWLWFPVLGALWLVPYLVLVSGYFMAFFPFAFVWDVDVPDPPGSGRRFRWRRRMWLNRKRMRRECSRDVLWVEDQLRALFDGRAPVLEGRQSSGTTWRHRDGRVEVDDSYFRQLGVARALRIAQEHGWSADEAGLRAAPTWLVFHRAGTEG
;
A
#
# COMPACT_ATOMS: atom_id res chain seq x y z
N MET A 1 2.40 59.57 18.11
CA MET A 1 3.51 58.58 18.07
C MET A 1 3.19 57.22 18.72
N GLN A 2 2.09 57.05 19.47
CA GLN A 2 1.76 55.76 20.13
C GLN A 2 1.14 54.71 19.18
N TRP A 3 0.46 55.14 18.12
CA TRP A 3 -0.21 54.26 17.14
C TRP A 3 0.75 53.47 16.24
N LEU A 4 2.01 53.92 16.10
CA LEU A 4 3.04 53.21 15.31
C LEU A 4 3.57 51.96 16.01
N TRP A 5 3.39 51.85 17.33
CA TRP A 5 3.85 50.70 18.11
C TRP A 5 2.83 49.57 18.17
N PHE A 6 1.56 49.85 17.86
CA PHE A 6 0.48 48.86 17.87
C PHE A 6 0.72 47.67 16.90
N PRO A 7 1.16 47.88 15.65
CA PRO A 7 1.47 46.78 14.73
C PRO A 7 2.68 45.97 15.21
N VAL A 8 3.69 46.64 15.77
CA VAL A 8 4.94 46.02 16.25
C VAL A 8 4.68 45.18 17.49
N LEU A 9 3.92 45.71 18.46
CA LEU A 9 3.50 44.99 19.67
C LEU A 9 2.54 43.85 19.35
N GLY A 10 1.62 44.04 18.39
CA GLY A 10 0.73 42.98 17.90
C GLY A 10 1.50 41.85 17.21
N ALA A 11 2.50 42.19 16.38
CA ALA A 11 3.38 41.21 15.75
C ALA A 11 4.19 40.43 16.80
N LEU A 12 4.80 41.12 17.77
CA LEU A 12 5.54 40.51 18.88
C LEU A 12 4.67 39.54 19.71
N TRP A 13 3.39 39.84 19.89
CA TRP A 13 2.45 38.95 20.57
C TRP A 13 2.05 37.73 19.72
N LEU A 14 2.06 37.87 18.39
CA LEU A 14 1.80 36.79 17.44
C LEU A 14 3.00 35.86 17.23
N VAL A 15 4.25 36.32 17.45
CA VAL A 15 5.45 35.50 17.25
C VAL A 15 5.43 34.21 18.09
N PRO A 16 5.13 34.20 19.41
CA PRO A 16 5.05 32.97 20.19
C PRO A 16 4.00 32.00 19.64
N TYR A 17 2.86 32.51 19.18
CA TYR A 17 1.80 31.70 18.59
C TYR A 17 2.24 31.07 17.26
N LEU A 18 2.90 31.86 16.39
CA LEU A 18 3.44 31.37 15.13
C LEU A 18 4.55 30.33 15.33
N VAL A 19 5.39 30.49 16.35
CA VAL A 19 6.43 29.50 16.71
C VAL A 19 5.79 28.21 17.21
N LEU A 20 4.78 28.29 18.07
CA LEU A 20 4.01 27.13 18.54
C LEU A 20 3.31 26.38 17.40
N VAL A 21 2.63 27.12 16.52
CA VAL A 21 1.95 26.54 15.36
C VAL A 21 2.97 25.93 14.39
N SER A 22 4.06 26.62 14.11
CA SER A 22 5.13 26.10 13.24
C SER A 22 5.78 24.85 13.83
N GLY A 23 6.06 24.85 15.14
CA GLY A 23 6.56 23.69 15.86
C GLY A 23 5.58 22.52 15.83
N TYR A 24 4.29 22.78 15.97
CA TYR A 24 3.25 21.75 15.84
C TYR A 24 3.24 21.11 14.43
N PHE A 25 3.27 21.93 13.38
CA PHE A 25 3.29 21.43 12.00
C PHE A 25 4.63 20.82 11.58
N MET A 26 5.75 21.22 12.18
CA MET A 26 7.07 20.64 11.89
C MET A 26 7.35 19.36 12.67
N ALA A 27 6.91 19.27 13.92
CA ALA A 27 7.17 18.11 14.77
C ALA A 27 5.99 17.12 14.73
N PHE A 28 4.78 17.55 15.09
CA PHE A 28 3.67 16.62 15.30
C PHE A 28 3.00 16.17 14.01
N PHE A 29 2.89 17.06 13.01
CA PHE A 29 2.23 16.70 11.75
C PHE A 29 2.97 15.58 10.99
N PRO A 30 4.31 15.55 10.85
CA PRO A 30 5.01 14.43 10.22
C PRO A 30 4.84 13.13 11.00
N PHE A 31 4.92 13.17 12.34
CA PHE A 31 4.72 11.98 13.17
C PHE A 31 3.29 11.44 13.07
N ALA A 32 2.27 12.29 13.15
CA ALA A 32 0.87 11.91 12.98
C ALA A 32 0.61 11.39 11.56
N PHE A 33 1.21 12.01 10.54
CA PHE A 33 1.09 11.59 9.15
C PHE A 33 1.74 10.22 8.90
N VAL A 34 2.91 9.95 9.47
CA VAL A 34 3.58 8.64 9.37
C VAL A 34 2.77 7.57 10.12
N TRP A 35 2.28 7.88 11.32
CA TRP A 35 1.48 6.95 12.13
C TRP A 35 0.14 6.59 11.47
N ASP A 36 -0.55 7.57 10.90
CA ASP A 36 -1.81 7.37 10.17
C ASP A 36 -1.61 6.61 8.84
N VAL A 37 -0.38 6.58 8.31
CA VAL A 37 -0.02 5.73 7.15
C VAL A 37 0.22 4.27 7.57
N ASP A 38 0.62 4.01 8.82
CA ASP A 38 1.02 2.67 9.26
C ASP A 38 -0.16 1.78 9.74
N VAL A 39 -1.34 2.37 10.03
CA VAL A 39 -2.53 1.61 10.47
C VAL A 39 -3.45 1.29 9.29
N PRO A 40 -3.64 0.00 8.94
CA PRO A 40 -4.63 -0.39 7.95
C PRO A 40 -6.04 -0.24 8.55
N ASP A 41 -6.86 0.63 7.96
CA ASP A 41 -8.30 0.57 8.20
C ASP A 41 -8.93 -0.60 7.42
N PRO A 42 -10.00 -1.20 7.95
CA PRO A 42 -10.66 -2.36 7.35
C PRO A 42 -11.19 -2.10 5.93
N PRO A 43 -11.27 -3.14 5.08
CA PRO A 43 -11.80 -3.04 3.73
C PRO A 43 -13.29 -2.67 3.80
N GLY A 44 -13.63 -1.43 3.44
CA GLY A 44 -15.02 -0.96 3.40
C GLY A 44 -15.25 0.54 3.65
N SER A 45 -14.25 1.30 4.13
CA SER A 45 -14.42 2.75 4.35
C SER A 45 -14.33 3.53 3.03
N GLY A 46 -15.48 3.65 2.37
CA GLY A 46 -15.66 4.03 0.97
C GLY A 46 -15.23 5.43 0.50
N ARG A 47 -14.43 6.21 1.24
CA ARG A 47 -14.00 7.55 0.78
C ARG A 47 -12.63 7.97 1.34
N ARG A 48 -11.56 7.22 1.10
CA ARG A 48 -10.19 7.74 1.35
C ARG A 48 -9.68 8.59 0.17
N PHE A 49 -9.00 9.69 0.51
CA PHE A 49 -8.21 10.53 -0.40
C PHE A 49 -7.32 9.64 -1.28
N ARG A 50 -7.54 9.69 -2.61
CA ARG A 50 -6.85 8.85 -3.61
C ARG A 50 -5.32 8.83 -3.44
N TRP A 51 -4.75 9.93 -2.98
CA TRP A 51 -3.32 10.10 -2.76
C TRP A 51 -2.77 9.30 -1.56
N ARG A 52 -3.49 9.26 -0.42
CA ARG A 52 -3.07 8.48 0.76
C ARG A 52 -3.01 6.98 0.45
N ARG A 53 -4.06 6.47 -0.21
CA ARG A 53 -4.11 5.08 -0.69
C ARG A 53 -2.92 4.78 -1.61
N ARG A 54 -2.61 5.68 -2.54
CA ARG A 54 -1.48 5.53 -3.47
C ARG A 54 -0.13 5.50 -2.74
N MET A 55 0.08 6.36 -1.75
CA MET A 55 1.33 6.40 -0.97
C MET A 55 1.55 5.12 -0.16
N TRP A 56 0.52 4.64 0.54
CA TRP A 56 0.58 3.38 1.29
C TRP A 56 0.93 2.19 0.38
N LEU A 57 0.29 2.12 -0.79
CA LEU A 57 0.54 1.07 -1.77
C LEU A 57 1.97 1.10 -2.31
N ASN A 58 2.45 2.29 -2.69
CA ASN A 58 3.83 2.47 -3.12
C ASN A 58 4.82 2.07 -2.02
N ARG A 59 4.56 2.42 -0.75
CA ARG A 59 5.44 2.04 0.37
C ARG A 59 5.46 0.54 0.62
N LYS A 60 4.31 -0.15 0.57
CA LYS A 60 4.26 -1.61 0.69
C LYS A 60 4.96 -2.32 -0.46
N ARG A 61 4.77 -1.84 -1.69
CA ARG A 61 5.51 -2.33 -2.85
C ARG A 61 7.01 -2.13 -2.67
N MET A 62 7.44 -0.91 -2.34
CA MET A 62 8.85 -0.58 -2.10
C MET A 62 9.45 -1.44 -0.98
N ARG A 63 8.71 -1.69 0.11
CA ARG A 63 9.17 -2.58 1.18
C ARG A 63 9.40 -4.00 0.68
N ARG A 64 8.53 -4.54 -0.18
CA ARG A 64 8.72 -5.87 -0.80
C ARG A 64 9.90 -5.89 -1.76
N GLU A 65 10.02 -4.87 -2.62
CA GLU A 65 11.13 -4.76 -3.58
C GLU A 65 12.50 -4.63 -2.88
N CYS A 66 12.56 -3.87 -1.79
CA CYS A 66 13.79 -3.64 -1.02
C CYS A 66 14.06 -4.69 0.07
N SER A 67 13.07 -5.51 0.45
CA SER A 67 13.29 -6.56 1.44
C SER A 67 14.29 -7.57 0.91
N ARG A 68 15.14 -8.13 1.77
CA ARG A 68 15.96 -9.31 1.44
C ARG A 68 15.48 -10.56 2.18
N ASP A 69 14.46 -10.40 3.01
CA ASP A 69 13.87 -11.48 3.79
C ASP A 69 12.86 -12.25 2.93
N VAL A 70 13.35 -13.36 2.37
CA VAL A 70 12.58 -14.25 1.49
C VAL A 70 11.40 -14.89 2.24
N LEU A 71 11.57 -15.23 3.52
CA LEU A 71 10.50 -15.84 4.33
C LEU A 71 9.38 -14.84 4.59
N TRP A 72 9.73 -13.58 4.84
CA TRP A 72 8.74 -12.52 4.97
C TRP A 72 7.96 -12.30 3.67
N VAL A 73 8.64 -12.28 2.51
CA VAL A 73 7.95 -12.15 1.20
C VAL A 73 7.04 -13.35 0.93
N GLU A 74 7.48 -14.56 1.29
CA GLU A 74 6.67 -15.78 1.19
C GLU A 74 5.41 -15.72 2.06
N ASP A 75 5.52 -15.27 3.31
CA ASP A 75 4.37 -15.09 4.19
C ASP A 75 3.41 -14.01 3.67
N GLN A 76 3.92 -12.93 3.07
CA GLN A 76 3.07 -11.92 2.43
C GLN A 76 2.28 -12.49 1.23
N LEU A 77 2.88 -13.39 0.45
CA LEU A 77 2.20 -14.06 -0.65
C LEU A 77 1.16 -15.07 -0.14
N ARG A 78 1.48 -15.86 0.91
CA ARG A 78 0.50 -16.74 1.56
C ARG A 78 -0.68 -15.96 2.13
N ALA A 79 -0.39 -14.87 2.84
CA ALA A 79 -1.42 -14.02 3.42
C ALA A 79 -2.38 -13.45 2.36
N LEU A 80 -1.90 -13.24 1.12
CA LEU A 80 -2.74 -12.84 -0.01
C LEU A 80 -3.75 -13.93 -0.36
N PHE A 81 -3.30 -15.17 -0.54
CA PHE A 81 -4.17 -16.29 -0.92
C PHE A 81 -5.08 -16.76 0.21
N ASP A 82 -4.64 -16.62 1.47
CA ASP A 82 -5.46 -16.85 2.68
C ASP A 82 -6.57 -15.82 2.87
N GLY A 83 -6.51 -14.69 2.17
CA GLY A 83 -7.38 -13.54 2.43
C GLY A 83 -7.05 -12.77 3.71
N ARG A 84 -5.93 -13.09 4.38
CA ARG A 84 -5.40 -12.32 5.53
C ARG A 84 -4.87 -10.96 5.11
N ALA A 85 -4.41 -10.82 3.87
CA ALA A 85 -3.98 -9.56 3.29
C ALA A 85 -5.10 -8.95 2.43
N PRO A 86 -5.35 -7.63 2.53
CA PRO A 86 -6.36 -6.98 1.71
C PRO A 86 -5.95 -7.02 0.24
N VAL A 87 -6.79 -7.63 -0.60
CA VAL A 87 -6.69 -7.54 -2.07
C VAL A 87 -7.50 -6.34 -2.51
N LEU A 88 -6.93 -5.46 -3.32
CA LEU A 88 -7.65 -4.27 -3.76
C LEU A 88 -8.55 -4.59 -4.95
N GLU A 89 -9.70 -3.91 -4.97
CA GLU A 89 -10.55 -3.82 -6.15
C GLU A 89 -10.05 -2.67 -7.04
N GLY A 90 -9.80 -2.98 -8.32
CA GLY A 90 -9.42 -2.03 -9.38
C GLY A 90 -7.93 -1.97 -9.71
N ARG A 91 -7.61 -2.06 -11.01
CA ARG A 91 -6.24 -1.95 -11.54
C ARG A 91 -5.65 -0.57 -11.23
N GLN A 92 -4.60 -0.52 -10.43
CA GLN A 92 -3.85 0.71 -10.19
C GLN A 92 -2.61 0.76 -11.09
N SER A 93 -2.26 1.95 -11.57
CA SER A 93 -1.07 2.18 -12.39
C SER A 93 0.25 1.90 -11.65
N SER A 94 0.20 1.59 -10.35
CA SER A 94 1.35 1.42 -9.46
C SER A 94 1.73 -0.02 -9.14
N GLY A 95 1.14 -1.04 -9.79
CA GLY A 95 1.55 -2.44 -9.59
C GLY A 95 1.06 -3.04 -8.26
N THR A 96 -0.25 -3.19 -8.08
CA THR A 96 -0.80 -3.77 -6.83
C THR A 96 -1.76 -4.89 -7.12
N THR A 97 -1.81 -5.84 -6.18
CA THR A 97 -2.61 -7.06 -6.26
C THR A 97 -4.08 -6.73 -6.50
N TRP A 98 -4.64 -7.32 -7.56
CA TRP A 98 -5.96 -6.98 -8.06
C TRP A 98 -6.88 -8.18 -8.00
N ARG A 99 -8.04 -8.05 -7.35
CA ARG A 99 -9.13 -9.02 -7.47
C ARG A 99 -10.10 -8.57 -8.56
N HIS A 100 -10.24 -9.39 -9.60
CA HIS A 100 -11.25 -9.23 -10.65
C HIS A 100 -12.63 -9.56 -10.09
N ARG A 101 -13.67 -8.99 -10.71
CA ARG A 101 -15.07 -9.28 -10.36
C ARG A 101 -15.43 -10.75 -10.60
N ASP A 102 -14.75 -11.33 -11.57
CA ASP A 102 -14.76 -12.70 -12.05
C ASP A 102 -13.91 -13.65 -11.17
N GLY A 103 -13.45 -13.21 -10.00
CA GLY A 103 -12.81 -14.06 -8.99
C GLY A 103 -11.30 -14.29 -9.18
N ARG A 104 -10.73 -13.84 -10.31
CA ARG A 104 -9.29 -13.88 -10.58
C ARG A 104 -8.51 -12.91 -9.69
N VAL A 105 -7.26 -13.25 -9.39
CA VAL A 105 -6.34 -12.41 -8.63
C VAL A 105 -5.08 -12.18 -9.45
N GLU A 106 -4.79 -10.93 -9.82
CA GLU A 106 -3.49 -10.55 -10.38
C GLU A 106 -2.52 -10.17 -9.27
N VAL A 107 -1.30 -10.67 -9.39
CA VAL A 107 -0.21 -10.45 -8.45
C VAL A 107 0.92 -9.75 -9.19
N ASP A 108 1.39 -8.65 -8.61
CA ASP A 108 2.51 -7.85 -9.12
C ASP A 108 3.86 -8.54 -8.85
N ASP A 109 4.86 -8.22 -9.67
CA ASP A 109 6.22 -8.78 -9.59
C ASP A 109 6.87 -8.67 -8.22
N SER A 110 6.55 -7.62 -7.45
CA SER A 110 7.08 -7.43 -6.10
C SER A 110 6.83 -8.60 -5.13
N TYR A 111 5.85 -9.48 -5.42
CA TYR A 111 5.58 -10.67 -4.63
C TYR A 111 6.38 -11.91 -5.03
N PHE A 112 6.81 -12.03 -6.29
CA PHE A 112 7.42 -13.25 -6.81
C PHE A 112 8.80 -13.05 -7.42
N ARG A 113 9.24 -11.80 -7.64
CA ARG A 113 10.55 -11.49 -8.23
C ARG A 113 11.71 -12.07 -7.42
N GLN A 114 11.60 -12.06 -6.08
CA GLN A 114 12.62 -12.63 -5.20
C GLN A 114 12.43 -14.13 -4.92
N LEU A 115 11.18 -14.61 -4.87
CA LEU A 115 10.85 -16.03 -4.63
C LEU A 115 11.06 -16.90 -5.89
N GLY A 116 10.96 -16.28 -7.07
CA GLY A 116 10.84 -16.95 -8.35
C GLY A 116 9.39 -17.35 -8.66
N VAL A 117 9.05 -17.29 -9.96
CA VAL A 117 7.70 -17.63 -10.47
C VAL A 117 7.30 -19.05 -10.04
N ALA A 118 8.20 -20.03 -10.15
CA ALA A 118 7.92 -21.42 -9.78
C ALA A 118 7.53 -21.60 -8.30
N ARG A 119 8.14 -20.82 -7.38
CA ARG A 119 7.79 -20.87 -5.96
C ARG A 119 6.44 -20.21 -5.71
N ALA A 120 6.17 -19.08 -6.35
CA ALA A 120 4.89 -18.40 -6.26
C ALA A 120 3.72 -19.25 -6.76
N LEU A 121 3.92 -19.98 -7.87
CA LEU A 121 2.94 -20.95 -8.39
C LEU A 121 2.66 -22.07 -7.41
N ARG A 122 3.69 -22.61 -6.75
CA ARG A 122 3.55 -23.69 -5.76
C ARG A 122 2.73 -23.23 -4.56
N ILE A 123 3.02 -22.03 -4.06
CA ILE A 123 2.27 -21.43 -2.95
C ILE A 123 0.82 -21.20 -3.37
N ALA A 124 0.57 -20.69 -4.58
CA ALA A 124 -0.80 -20.55 -5.08
C ALA A 124 -1.54 -21.91 -5.06
N GLN A 125 -0.90 -22.97 -5.56
CA GLN A 125 -1.46 -24.33 -5.57
C GLN A 125 -1.73 -24.88 -4.17
N GLU A 126 -0.83 -24.63 -3.20
CA GLU A 126 -1.02 -25.00 -1.78
C GLU A 126 -2.34 -24.43 -1.22
N HIS A 127 -2.77 -23.26 -1.70
CA HIS A 127 -3.99 -22.58 -1.28
C HIS A 127 -5.17 -22.76 -2.25
N GLY A 128 -5.09 -23.70 -3.19
CA GLY A 128 -6.16 -23.99 -4.15
C GLY A 128 -6.32 -22.94 -5.26
N TRP A 129 -5.23 -22.27 -5.63
CA TRP A 129 -5.17 -21.33 -6.75
C TRP A 129 -4.30 -21.88 -7.89
N SER A 130 -4.73 -21.64 -9.12
CA SER A 130 -4.02 -22.02 -10.35
C SER A 130 -3.72 -20.78 -11.18
N ALA A 131 -2.58 -20.79 -11.88
CA ALA A 131 -2.22 -19.67 -12.76
C ALA A 131 -2.86 -19.84 -14.14
N ASP A 132 -3.26 -18.72 -14.74
CA ASP A 132 -3.72 -18.69 -16.12
C ASP A 132 -2.51 -18.85 -17.08
N GLU A 133 -2.63 -19.70 -18.11
CA GLU A 133 -1.59 -19.90 -19.13
C GLU A 133 -1.24 -18.58 -19.84
N ALA A 134 -2.21 -17.69 -20.00
CA ALA A 134 -1.98 -16.34 -20.52
C ALA A 134 -1.17 -15.47 -19.55
N GLY A 135 -1.39 -15.63 -18.24
CA GLY A 135 -0.66 -14.96 -17.16
C GLY A 135 0.79 -15.41 -17.05
N LEU A 136 1.08 -16.68 -17.36
CA LEU A 136 2.45 -17.22 -17.42
C LEU A 136 3.27 -16.65 -18.59
N ARG A 137 2.62 -16.26 -19.70
CA ARG A 137 3.30 -15.59 -20.84
C ARG A 137 3.56 -14.11 -20.59
N ALA A 138 2.77 -13.46 -19.72
CA ALA A 138 2.94 -12.07 -19.29
C ALA A 138 3.91 -11.89 -18.10
N ALA A 139 4.78 -12.88 -17.87
CA ALA A 139 5.61 -13.04 -16.69
C ALA A 139 6.72 -12.02 -16.39
N PRO A 140 7.01 -10.93 -17.15
CA PRO A 140 7.93 -9.93 -16.60
C PRO A 140 7.28 -9.03 -15.53
N THR A 141 5.95 -8.96 -15.39
CA THR A 141 5.34 -7.92 -14.54
C THR A 141 4.14 -8.37 -13.72
N TRP A 142 3.35 -9.35 -14.19
CA TRP A 142 2.13 -9.79 -13.51
C TRP A 142 1.93 -11.31 -13.64
N LEU A 143 1.42 -11.93 -12.58
CA LEU A 143 0.89 -13.29 -12.60
C LEU A 143 -0.61 -13.26 -12.30
N VAL A 144 -1.40 -13.94 -13.11
CA VAL A 144 -2.85 -14.03 -12.94
C VAL A 144 -3.22 -15.40 -12.39
N PHE A 145 -3.94 -15.43 -11.28
CA PHE A 145 -4.40 -16.63 -10.60
C PHE A 145 -5.93 -16.71 -10.60
N HIS A 146 -6.46 -17.92 -10.65
CA HIS A 146 -7.87 -18.24 -10.49
C HIS A 146 -8.02 -19.32 -9.41
N ARG A 147 -9.18 -19.39 -8.76
CA ARG A 147 -9.42 -20.41 -7.73
C ARG A 147 -9.75 -21.73 -8.41
N ALA A 148 -9.02 -22.79 -8.09
CA ALA A 148 -9.27 -24.13 -8.59
C ALA A 148 -10.69 -24.53 -8.15
N GLY A 149 -11.59 -24.73 -9.12
CA GLY A 149 -13.02 -25.03 -8.88
C GLY A 149 -14.00 -23.90 -9.19
N THR A 150 -13.58 -22.82 -9.87
CA THR A 150 -14.50 -21.79 -10.44
C THR A 150 -14.76 -21.96 -11.94
N GLU A 151 -14.32 -23.07 -12.53
CA GLU A 151 -14.74 -23.49 -13.87
C GLU A 151 -16.07 -24.25 -13.75
N GLY A 152 -17.17 -23.52 -13.85
CA GLY A 152 -18.54 -24.03 -13.92
C GLY A 152 -19.36 -23.13 -14.82
#